data_AF-X0UWN1-F1
#
_entry.id   AF-X0UWN1-F1
#
_cell.length_a   1.000
_cell.length_b   1.000
_cell.length_c   1.000
_cell.angle_alpha   90.00
_cell.angle_beta   90.00
_cell.angle_gamma   90.00
#
_symmetry.space_group_name_H-M   'P 1'
#
loop_
_entity.id
_entity.type
_entity.pdbx_description
1 polymer ?
#
loop_
_entity_poly.entity_id
_entity_poly.type
_entity_poly.pdbx_seq_one_letter_code
_entity_poly.pdbx_strand_id
1 'polypeptide(L)'
;AFHDNELLFVHKDAENGDLHQLRYHTLYDRWWYDSKVPTAMNMEEDTGELLFATSIDDGGYVAYLNVDKTPPTVADPYTTDAWETTRDDGGSIGFVAKTPFYTLGHPTMQKQIGDVVLELSNPEDSVSVETFYDFLNEGDSEDTFTINATGGARTRIPLPLKSAKAQEAYAVAFKISGAATKPIRLYSLTFHYLVLEEIQRGRAFDWDNLGYPHDKRLTQLTLRYDTGGNDVTLNLDTTSGIEGTTVTLEAQTFTLN
;
A
#
# COMPACT_ATOMS: atom_id res chain seq x y z
N ALA A 1 -15.14 11.65 3.66
CA ALA A 1 -13.85 11.94 4.35
C ALA A 1 -14.04 11.74 5.85
N PHE A 2 -12.99 11.40 6.60
CA PHE A 2 -13.06 11.25 8.06
C PHE A 2 -12.51 12.52 8.70
N HIS A 3 -13.37 13.29 9.39
CA HIS A 3 -12.99 14.51 10.10
C HIS A 3 -13.91 14.64 11.33
N ASP A 4 -13.39 15.11 12.47
CA ASP A 4 -14.17 15.35 13.70
C ASP A 4 -15.08 14.20 14.20
N ASN A 5 -14.64 12.94 14.06
CA ASN A 5 -15.43 11.75 14.41
C ASN A 5 -16.69 11.57 13.54
N GLU A 6 -16.67 12.12 12.33
CA GLU A 6 -17.72 11.95 11.35
C GLU A 6 -17.19 11.29 10.08
N LEU A 7 -18.01 10.40 9.51
CA LEU A 7 -17.81 9.83 8.20
C LEU A 7 -18.88 10.38 7.26
N LEU A 8 -18.43 11.09 6.24
CA LEU A 8 -19.31 11.71 5.25
C LEU A 8 -19.34 10.87 3.97
N PHE A 9 -20.56 10.53 3.52
CA PHE A 9 -20.87 9.93 2.25
C PHE A 9 -21.72 10.91 1.43
N VAL A 10 -21.31 11.16 0.20
CA VAL A 10 -22.12 11.91 -0.76
C VAL A 10 -22.63 10.90 -1.78
N HIS A 11 -23.94 10.86 -2.01
CA HIS A 11 -24.55 10.00 -3.01
C HIS A 11 -25.52 10.78 -3.88
N LYS A 12 -25.72 10.30 -5.12
CA LYS A 12 -26.72 10.83 -6.04
C LYS A 12 -28.01 10.01 -5.91
N ASP A 13 -29.14 10.67 -5.78
CA ASP A 13 -30.45 10.05 -5.85
C ASP A 13 -30.71 9.51 -7.27
N ALA A 14 -31.32 8.34 -7.35
CA ALA A 14 -31.61 7.71 -8.63
C ALA A 14 -32.86 8.31 -9.31
N GLU A 15 -33.81 8.87 -8.54
CA GLU A 15 -35.10 9.31 -9.09
C GLU A 15 -35.06 10.76 -9.60
N ASN A 16 -34.46 11.68 -8.83
CA ASN A 16 -34.41 13.10 -9.17
C ASN A 16 -32.99 13.60 -9.53
N GLY A 17 -31.95 12.80 -9.29
CA GLY A 17 -30.57 13.17 -9.56
C GLY A 17 -29.96 14.14 -8.54
N ASP A 18 -30.65 14.42 -7.44
CA ASP A 18 -30.14 15.30 -6.39
C ASP A 18 -28.96 14.65 -5.66
N LEU A 19 -28.02 15.48 -5.18
CA LEU A 19 -26.93 15.01 -4.32
C LEU A 19 -27.39 15.10 -2.87
N HIS A 20 -27.20 14.01 -2.13
CA HIS A 20 -27.50 13.92 -0.70
C HIS A 20 -26.24 13.63 0.09
N GLN A 21 -26.20 14.11 1.33
CA GLN A 21 -25.13 13.81 2.26
C GLN A 21 -25.63 12.93 3.41
N LEU A 22 -24.99 11.78 3.56
CA LEU A 22 -25.10 10.90 4.71
C LEU A 22 -23.91 11.14 5.63
N ARG A 23 -24.21 11.48 6.87
CA ARG A 23 -23.20 11.71 7.92
C ARG A 23 -23.37 10.64 8.98
N TYR A 24 -22.30 9.92 9.28
CA TYR A 24 -22.25 8.98 10.40
C TYR A 24 -21.35 9.53 11.49
N HIS A 25 -21.90 9.76 12.68
CA HIS A 25 -21.16 10.26 13.82
C HIS A 25 -20.68 9.10 14.67
N THR A 26 -19.38 8.85 14.71
CA THR A 26 -18.80 7.64 15.36
C THR A 26 -18.88 7.70 16.88
N LEU A 27 -18.82 8.88 17.49
CA LEU A 27 -19.02 9.06 18.95
C LEU A 27 -20.44 8.76 19.42
N TYR A 28 -21.46 9.10 18.62
CA TYR A 28 -22.87 8.97 19.02
C TYR A 28 -23.58 7.78 18.38
N ASP A 29 -22.86 7.02 17.55
CA ASP A 29 -23.39 5.88 16.77
C ASP A 29 -24.74 6.23 16.11
N ARG A 30 -24.73 7.32 15.34
CA ARG A 30 -25.95 7.89 14.74
C ARG A 30 -25.72 8.32 13.31
N TRP A 31 -26.72 8.04 12.48
CA TRP A 31 -26.84 8.56 11.13
C TRP A 31 -27.62 9.86 11.10
N TRP A 32 -27.12 10.83 10.36
CA TRP A 32 -27.81 12.04 9.95
C TRP A 32 -27.92 12.07 8.44
N TYR A 33 -29.12 12.42 7.98
CA TYR A 33 -29.43 12.58 6.57
C TYR A 33 -29.71 14.06 6.32
N ASP A 34 -28.74 14.73 5.69
CA ASP A 34 -28.89 16.11 5.25
C ASP A 34 -29.32 16.09 3.79
N SER A 35 -30.62 16.26 3.56
CA SER A 35 -31.15 16.54 2.23
C SER A 35 -31.08 18.04 2.01
N LYS A 36 -30.04 18.48 1.31
CA LYS A 36 -29.91 19.86 0.87
C LYS A 36 -29.95 19.87 -0.65
N VAL A 37 -30.99 20.47 -1.21
CA VAL A 37 -31.13 20.62 -2.66
C VAL A 37 -30.01 21.56 -3.13
N PRO A 38 -29.06 21.10 -3.95
CA PRO A 38 -27.85 21.83 -4.24
C PRO A 38 -28.10 22.81 -5.40
N THR A 39 -28.89 23.85 -5.17
CA THR A 39 -29.04 24.96 -6.13
C THR A 39 -28.01 26.08 -5.91
N ALA A 40 -27.24 26.04 -4.82
CA ALA A 40 -26.25 27.07 -4.46
C ALA A 40 -25.13 26.55 -3.56
N MET A 41 -24.09 27.38 -3.38
CA MET A 41 -23.09 27.25 -2.31
C MET A 41 -23.79 27.36 -0.96
N ASN A 42 -23.51 26.44 -0.04
CA ASN A 42 -24.03 26.47 1.31
C ASN A 42 -22.91 26.81 2.29
N MET A 43 -23.11 27.93 3.00
CA MET A 43 -22.25 28.37 4.08
C MET A 43 -22.94 28.12 5.42
N GLU A 44 -22.18 27.88 6.47
CA GLU A 44 -22.66 27.83 7.84
C GLU A 44 -23.02 29.26 8.28
N GLU A 45 -24.22 29.42 8.87
CA GLU A 45 -24.83 30.75 9.07
C GLU A 45 -24.11 31.61 10.13
N ASP A 46 -23.45 30.99 11.11
CA ASP A 46 -22.86 31.68 12.26
C ASP A 46 -21.37 32.02 12.03
N THR A 47 -20.68 31.23 11.23
CA THR A 47 -19.24 31.28 10.97
C THR A 47 -18.93 31.75 9.55
N GLY A 48 -19.89 31.65 8.63
CA GLY A 48 -19.68 31.92 7.21
C GLY A 48 -18.84 30.86 6.50
N GLU A 49 -18.58 29.71 7.13
CA GLU A 49 -17.76 28.65 6.56
C GLU A 49 -18.47 27.94 5.41
N LEU A 50 -17.82 27.80 4.25
CA LEU A 50 -18.38 27.03 3.14
C LEU A 50 -18.44 25.53 3.50
N LEU A 51 -19.65 25.03 3.72
CA LEU A 51 -19.90 23.63 4.06
C LEU A 51 -19.84 22.73 2.83
N PHE A 52 -20.45 23.18 1.73
CA PHE A 52 -20.35 22.52 0.43
C PHE A 52 -20.73 23.48 -0.69
N ALA A 53 -20.12 23.29 -1.85
CA ALA A 53 -20.52 23.91 -3.10
C ALA A 53 -20.91 22.82 -4.10
N THR A 54 -22.02 23.04 -4.80
CA THR A 54 -22.38 22.17 -5.92
C THR A 54 -21.45 22.43 -7.10
N SER A 55 -21.04 21.38 -7.78
CA SER A 55 -20.39 21.52 -9.07
C SER A 55 -21.40 22.06 -10.08
N ILE A 56 -20.99 23.06 -10.86
CA ILE A 56 -21.73 23.44 -12.07
C ILE A 56 -21.32 22.45 -13.15
N ASP A 57 -22.27 21.67 -13.65
CA ASP A 57 -22.08 20.82 -14.83
C ASP A 57 -22.14 21.72 -16.07
N ASP A 58 -20.98 22.08 -16.63
CA ASP A 58 -20.88 22.69 -17.97
C ASP A 58 -20.15 21.72 -18.90
N GLY A 59 -20.91 20.95 -19.67
CA GLY A 59 -20.36 20.06 -20.70
C GLY A 59 -19.65 18.79 -20.20
N GLY A 60 -19.94 18.32 -18.98
CA GLY A 60 -19.49 17.00 -18.49
C GLY A 60 -18.21 16.98 -17.66
N TYR A 61 -17.83 18.11 -17.07
CA TYR A 61 -16.73 18.21 -16.11
C TYR A 61 -17.24 18.71 -14.76
N VAL A 62 -16.94 17.96 -13.70
CA VAL A 62 -17.26 18.31 -12.32
C VAL A 62 -16.10 19.10 -11.72
N ALA A 63 -16.28 20.40 -11.45
CA ALA A 63 -15.34 21.20 -10.68
C ALA A 63 -15.79 21.29 -9.21
N TYR A 64 -14.83 21.23 -8.28
CA TYR A 64 -15.05 21.47 -6.86
C TYR A 64 -14.34 22.77 -6.47
N LEU A 65 -15.04 23.69 -5.80
CA LEU A 65 -14.44 24.87 -5.20
C LEU A 65 -14.08 24.53 -3.75
N ASN A 66 -12.80 24.51 -3.40
CA ASN A 66 -12.36 24.59 -2.00
C ASN A 66 -12.00 26.04 -1.71
N VAL A 67 -12.63 26.64 -0.71
CA VAL A 67 -12.22 27.95 -0.21
C VAL A 67 -11.02 27.75 0.71
N ASP A 68 -9.93 28.45 0.40
CA ASP A 68 -8.73 28.52 1.22
C ASP A 68 -9.01 29.26 2.54
N LYS A 69 -8.45 28.75 3.63
CA LYS A 69 -8.74 29.10 5.03
C LYS A 69 -8.17 30.46 5.48
N THR A 70 -7.61 31.25 4.57
CA THR A 70 -6.87 32.46 4.96
C THR A 70 -7.85 33.63 5.13
N PRO A 71 -7.99 34.20 6.35
CA PRO A 71 -8.83 35.38 6.54
C PRO A 71 -8.30 36.53 5.68
N PRO A 72 -9.17 37.27 4.98
CA PRO A 72 -8.74 38.42 4.19
C PRO A 72 -8.02 39.42 5.10
N THR A 73 -6.84 39.87 4.68
CA THR A 73 -6.25 41.08 5.26
C THR A 73 -6.92 42.30 4.63
N VAL A 74 -7.02 43.39 5.38
CA VAL A 74 -7.80 44.62 5.07
C VAL A 74 -7.42 45.31 3.73
N ALA A 75 -6.39 44.83 3.03
CA ALA A 75 -5.86 45.43 1.81
C ALA A 75 -6.53 44.96 0.51
N ASP A 76 -7.39 43.93 0.53
CA ASP A 76 -8.03 43.41 -0.70
C ASP A 76 -9.55 43.31 -0.55
N PRO A 77 -10.30 44.40 -0.84
CA PRO A 77 -11.74 44.40 -0.77
C PRO A 77 -12.31 43.69 -2.01
N TYR A 78 -12.83 42.48 -1.80
CA TYR A 78 -13.68 41.70 -2.69
C TYR A 78 -14.26 42.47 -3.88
N THR A 79 -13.64 42.33 -5.05
CA THR A 79 -14.38 42.40 -6.31
C THR A 79 -14.36 41.02 -6.94
N THR A 80 -15.55 40.51 -7.26
CA THR A 80 -15.75 39.25 -8.00
C THR A 80 -15.32 39.38 -9.46
N ASP A 81 -14.87 40.56 -9.88
CA ASP A 81 -14.76 40.98 -11.27
C ASP A 81 -13.34 40.81 -11.83
N ALA A 82 -12.42 40.22 -11.06
CA ALA A 82 -11.02 40.00 -11.44
C ALA A 82 -10.53 38.56 -11.23
N TRP A 83 -11.43 37.58 -11.07
CA TRP A 83 -11.03 36.17 -11.08
C TRP A 83 -10.85 35.71 -12.52
N GLU A 84 -9.78 36.15 -13.18
CA GLU A 84 -9.26 35.51 -14.40
C GLU A 84 -8.54 34.19 -14.07
N THR A 85 -9.02 33.45 -13.07
CA THR A 85 -8.46 32.14 -12.77
C THR A 85 -8.89 31.18 -13.86
N THR A 86 -7.95 30.83 -14.72
CA THR A 86 -8.05 29.72 -15.64
C THR A 86 -8.13 28.41 -14.85
N ARG A 87 -8.52 27.33 -15.55
CA ARG A 87 -8.52 25.97 -15.02
C ARG A 87 -7.18 25.55 -14.38
N ASP A 88 -6.08 26.23 -14.73
CA ASP A 88 -4.72 25.89 -14.30
C ASP A 88 -4.24 26.70 -13.08
N ASP A 89 -5.04 27.63 -12.55
CA ASP A 89 -4.67 28.46 -11.39
C ASP A 89 -5.00 27.82 -10.03
N GLY A 90 -5.37 26.53 -10.02
CA GLY A 90 -5.57 25.77 -8.79
C GLY A 90 -4.25 25.40 -8.11
N GLY A 91 -4.18 25.58 -6.79
CA GLY A 91 -3.06 25.12 -5.97
C GLY A 91 -3.00 23.59 -5.81
N SER A 92 -1.91 23.10 -5.26
CA SER A 92 -1.78 21.67 -4.96
C SER A 92 -2.76 21.25 -3.85
N ILE A 93 -3.45 20.12 -4.06
CA ILE A 93 -4.38 19.55 -3.08
C ILE A 93 -3.63 18.51 -2.26
N GLY A 94 -3.52 18.73 -0.95
CA GLY A 94 -2.96 17.77 -0.01
C GLY A 94 -3.84 16.52 0.11
N PHE A 95 -3.21 15.34 0.17
CA PHE A 95 -3.92 14.07 0.37
C PHE A 95 -3.11 13.12 1.26
N VAL A 96 -3.84 12.27 1.99
CA VAL A 96 -3.29 11.17 2.79
C VAL A 96 -4.27 10.00 2.71
N ALA A 97 -3.79 8.82 2.34
CA ALA A 97 -4.56 7.59 2.31
C ALA A 97 -3.75 6.47 2.96
N LYS A 98 -4.31 5.80 3.96
CA LYS A 98 -3.70 4.62 4.60
C LYS A 98 -4.50 3.37 4.25
N THR A 99 -3.84 2.33 3.76
CA THR A 99 -4.47 1.04 3.49
C THR A 99 -4.78 0.31 4.80
N PRO A 100 -5.74 -0.63 4.81
CA PRO A 100 -5.78 -1.63 5.88
C PRO A 100 -4.49 -2.46 5.90
N PHE A 101 -4.28 -3.18 6.99
CA PHE A 101 -3.22 -4.17 7.09
C PHE A 101 -3.56 -5.42 6.25
N TYR A 102 -2.63 -5.83 5.41
CA TYR A 102 -2.68 -7.04 4.61
C TYR A 102 -1.91 -8.15 5.33
N THR A 103 -2.59 -9.23 5.70
CA THR A 103 -1.96 -10.40 6.35
C THR A 103 -1.36 -11.40 5.35
N LEU A 104 -1.46 -11.16 4.03
CA LEU A 104 -0.79 -11.89 2.94
C LEU A 104 -0.76 -13.43 3.09
N GLY A 105 -1.92 -14.08 3.16
CA GLY A 105 -2.02 -15.53 3.38
C GLY A 105 -2.41 -15.85 4.82
N HIS A 106 -1.72 -16.80 5.47
CA HIS A 106 -2.08 -17.23 6.82
C HIS A 106 -1.74 -16.13 7.86
N PRO A 107 -2.69 -15.68 8.69
CA PRO A 107 -2.50 -14.53 9.58
C PRO A 107 -1.55 -14.80 10.74
N THR A 108 -1.40 -16.07 11.16
CA THR A 108 -0.53 -16.46 12.28
C THR A 108 0.91 -16.76 11.85
N MET A 109 1.25 -16.57 10.58
CA MET A 109 2.56 -16.91 10.05
C MET A 109 3.34 -15.66 9.70
N GLN A 110 4.59 -15.62 10.13
CA GLN A 110 5.52 -14.56 9.76
C GLN A 110 5.99 -14.76 8.32
N LYS A 111 6.18 -13.66 7.61
CA LYS A 111 6.51 -13.61 6.18
C LYS A 111 7.69 -12.70 6.00
N GLN A 112 8.57 -13.03 5.07
CA GLN A 112 9.67 -12.17 4.67
C GLN A 112 9.20 -11.36 3.45
N ILE A 113 8.86 -10.10 3.64
CA ILE A 113 8.35 -9.20 2.61
C ILE A 113 9.54 -8.48 1.98
N GLY A 114 9.86 -8.80 0.72
CA GLY A 114 11.06 -8.30 0.05
C GLY A 114 10.86 -6.95 -0.61
N ASP A 115 9.87 -6.89 -1.49
CA ASP A 115 9.58 -5.71 -2.27
C ASP A 115 8.08 -5.56 -2.53
N VAL A 116 7.70 -4.32 -2.76
CA VAL A 116 6.33 -3.93 -3.09
C VAL A 116 6.38 -3.20 -4.41
N VAL A 117 5.57 -3.62 -5.37
CA VAL A 117 5.46 -2.95 -6.67
C VAL A 117 4.20 -2.10 -6.66
N LEU A 118 4.38 -0.79 -6.71
CA LEU A 118 3.29 0.17 -6.85
C LEU A 118 3.15 0.57 -8.32
N GLU A 119 1.94 0.47 -8.84
CA GLU A 119 1.60 0.93 -10.17
C GLU A 119 0.76 2.20 -10.09
N LEU A 120 1.28 3.30 -10.64
CA LEU A 120 0.62 4.60 -10.56
C LEU A 120 0.88 5.48 -11.79
N SER A 121 0.21 6.62 -11.82
CA SER A 121 0.44 7.74 -12.74
C SER A 121 0.38 9.03 -11.92
N ASN A 122 1.47 9.80 -11.91
CA ASN A 122 1.58 11.10 -11.25
C ASN A 122 2.21 12.12 -12.21
N PRO A 123 1.42 13.03 -12.81
CA PRO A 123 1.89 13.89 -13.89
C PRO A 123 3.03 14.84 -13.53
N GLU A 124 2.89 15.54 -12.41
CA GLU A 124 3.71 16.72 -12.09
C GLU A 124 4.31 16.65 -10.68
N ASP A 125 3.58 16.05 -9.72
CA ASP A 125 3.97 16.06 -8.32
C ASP A 125 4.51 14.73 -7.82
N SER A 126 5.32 14.81 -6.76
CA SER A 126 5.86 13.65 -6.05
C SER A 126 4.85 13.07 -5.04
N VAL A 127 4.97 11.76 -4.78
CA VAL A 127 4.17 11.04 -3.78
C VAL A 127 5.10 10.41 -2.75
N SER A 128 4.76 10.53 -1.48
CA SER A 128 5.41 9.80 -0.40
C SER A 128 4.65 8.52 -0.09
N VAL A 129 5.37 7.41 0.06
CA VAL A 129 4.84 6.11 0.46
C VAL A 129 5.58 5.67 1.72
N GLU A 130 4.87 5.44 2.81
CA GLU A 130 5.42 4.94 4.07
C GLU A 130 4.82 3.56 4.38
N THR A 131 5.64 2.64 4.86
CA THR A 131 5.25 1.26 5.17
C THR A 131 5.05 1.07 6.68
N PHE A 132 4.08 0.24 7.07
CA PHE A 132 3.76 -0.10 8.46
C PHE A 132 3.75 -1.62 8.60
N TYR A 133 4.28 -2.14 9.70
CA TYR A 133 4.35 -3.58 9.97
C TYR A 133 3.57 -3.95 11.23
N ASP A 134 3.02 -5.16 11.27
CA ASP A 134 2.47 -5.81 12.48
C ASP A 134 1.51 -4.97 13.31
N PHE A 135 0.61 -4.27 12.62
CA PHE A 135 -0.42 -3.41 13.24
C PHE A 135 0.14 -2.24 14.05
N LEU A 136 1.42 -1.88 13.84
CA LEU A 136 2.03 -0.71 14.44
C LEU A 136 1.41 0.57 13.86
N ASN A 137 1.23 1.56 14.74
CA ASN A 137 0.64 2.85 14.37
C ASN A 137 1.66 3.81 13.76
N GLU A 138 2.94 3.60 14.03
CA GLU A 138 4.05 4.36 13.49
C GLU A 138 4.60 3.65 12.26
N GLY A 139 4.91 4.42 11.21
CA GLY A 139 5.50 3.88 10.00
C GLY A 139 7.00 3.67 10.19
N ASP A 140 7.55 2.78 9.38
CA ASP A 140 8.95 2.47 9.43
C ASP A 140 9.76 3.54 8.68
N SER A 141 10.66 4.21 9.40
CA SER A 141 11.46 5.30 8.86
C SER A 141 12.44 4.87 7.77
N GLU A 142 12.81 3.58 7.72
CA GLU A 142 13.69 3.05 6.67
C GLU A 142 12.89 2.70 5.40
N ASP A 143 11.58 2.47 5.52
CA ASP A 143 10.68 2.10 4.43
C ASP A 143 9.72 3.25 4.06
N THR A 144 10.32 4.45 3.95
CA THR A 144 9.69 5.65 3.41
C THR A 144 10.29 5.98 2.05
N PHE A 145 9.44 6.02 1.02
CA PHE A 145 9.81 6.21 -0.37
C PHE A 145 9.24 7.52 -0.91
N THR A 146 10.03 8.23 -1.71
CA THR A 146 9.55 9.38 -2.50
C THR A 146 9.52 8.97 -3.97
N ILE A 147 8.32 8.99 -4.54
CA ILE A 147 8.07 8.70 -5.94
C ILE A 147 7.97 10.03 -6.69
N ASN A 148 8.93 10.28 -7.57
CA ASN A 148 8.94 11.47 -8.42
C ASN A 148 7.86 11.41 -9.51
N ALA A 149 7.55 12.55 -10.11
CA ALA A 149 6.61 12.66 -11.23
C ALA A 149 6.97 11.70 -12.39
N THR A 150 5.96 11.06 -12.98
CA THR A 150 6.10 10.12 -14.10
C THR A 150 5.70 10.73 -15.45
N GLY A 151 5.43 12.03 -15.51
CA GLY A 151 4.95 12.69 -16.74
C GLY A 151 3.57 12.19 -17.18
N GLY A 152 2.81 11.60 -16.26
CA GLY A 152 1.43 11.15 -16.46
C GLY A 152 1.32 9.74 -17.04
N ALA A 153 2.43 9.14 -17.46
CA ALA A 153 2.46 7.74 -17.88
C ALA A 153 2.14 6.81 -16.69
N ARG A 154 1.43 5.72 -16.99
CA ARG A 154 1.28 4.60 -16.05
C ARG A 154 2.61 3.87 -15.95
N THR A 155 3.19 3.83 -14.75
CA THR A 155 4.49 3.20 -14.48
C THR A 155 4.38 2.22 -13.33
N ARG A 156 5.28 1.23 -13.32
CA ARG A 156 5.47 0.29 -12.21
C ARG A 156 6.76 0.64 -11.50
N ILE A 157 6.66 0.87 -10.20
CA ILE A 157 7.78 1.32 -9.37
C ILE A 157 8.00 0.28 -8.28
N PRO A 158 9.12 -0.46 -8.33
CA PRO A 158 9.51 -1.35 -7.25
C PRO A 158 10.01 -0.53 -6.06
N LEU A 159 9.49 -0.83 -4.88
CA LEU A 159 9.84 -0.23 -3.60
C LEU A 159 10.53 -1.33 -2.76
N PRO A 160 11.87 -1.41 -2.80
CA PRO A 160 12.61 -2.42 -2.05
C PRO A 160 12.58 -2.10 -0.56
N LEU A 161 12.04 -3.01 0.24
CA LEU A 161 11.94 -2.83 1.70
C LEU A 161 13.29 -3.10 2.37
N LYS A 162 13.58 -2.39 3.45
CA LYS A 162 14.80 -2.48 4.28
C LYS A 162 16.09 -2.44 3.47
N SER A 163 16.16 -1.55 2.48
CA SER A 163 17.28 -1.49 1.53
C SER A 163 17.56 -2.86 0.88
N ALA A 164 16.50 -3.54 0.42
CA ALA A 164 16.51 -4.87 -0.17
C ALA A 164 16.92 -6.04 0.76
N LYS A 165 16.80 -5.86 2.08
CA LYS A 165 17.05 -6.95 3.06
C LYS A 165 15.82 -7.76 3.43
N ALA A 166 14.66 -7.38 2.92
CA ALA A 166 13.34 -7.91 3.24
C ALA A 166 12.99 -7.78 4.75
N GLN A 167 11.74 -7.48 5.03
CA GLN A 167 11.25 -7.31 6.40
C GLN A 167 10.43 -8.51 6.83
N GLU A 168 10.72 -9.08 7.99
CA GLU A 168 9.85 -10.08 8.58
C GLU A 168 8.65 -9.42 9.26
N ALA A 169 7.44 -9.80 8.85
CA ALA A 169 6.18 -9.32 9.42
C ALA A 169 5.02 -10.31 9.20
N TYR A 170 4.01 -10.26 10.06
CA TYR A 170 2.71 -10.94 9.89
C TYR A 170 1.79 -10.18 8.94
N ALA A 171 1.81 -8.84 9.04
CA ALA A 171 0.96 -7.96 8.25
C ALA A 171 1.69 -6.68 7.84
N VAL A 172 1.27 -6.10 6.72
CA VAL A 172 1.83 -4.85 6.18
C VAL A 172 0.73 -3.89 5.74
N ALA A 173 0.93 -2.59 5.95
CA ALA A 173 0.06 -1.52 5.43
C ALA A 173 0.91 -0.39 4.82
N PHE A 174 0.29 0.46 4.01
CA PHE A 174 0.94 1.60 3.37
C PHE A 174 0.16 2.87 3.62
N LYS A 175 0.88 3.96 3.87
CA LYS A 175 0.35 5.33 3.81
C LYS A 175 0.91 6.00 2.57
N ILE A 176 0.02 6.45 1.70
CA ILE A 176 0.34 7.22 0.50
C ILE A 176 -0.10 8.65 0.77
N SER A 177 0.83 9.59 0.69
CA SER A 177 0.58 11.00 1.00
C SER A 177 1.35 11.94 0.09
N GLY A 178 0.84 13.15 -0.09
CA GLY A 178 1.49 14.18 -0.88
C GLY A 178 0.59 15.39 -1.07
N ALA A 179 0.97 16.26 -1.98
CA ALA A 179 0.13 17.32 -2.51
C ALA A 179 0.25 17.30 -4.03
N ALA A 180 -0.85 17.47 -4.75
CA ALA A 180 -0.84 17.40 -6.21
C ALA A 180 -1.70 18.47 -6.89
N THR A 181 -1.17 19.08 -7.94
CA THR A 181 -1.88 20.00 -8.85
C THR A 181 -2.69 19.24 -9.90
N LYS A 182 -2.24 18.02 -10.26
CA LYS A 182 -2.92 17.13 -11.20
C LYS A 182 -3.29 15.79 -10.54
N PRO A 183 -4.37 15.12 -10.99
CA PRO A 183 -4.81 13.86 -10.38
C PRO A 183 -3.74 12.78 -10.41
N ILE A 184 -3.51 12.16 -9.25
CA ILE A 184 -2.67 10.97 -9.11
C ILE A 184 -3.56 9.74 -9.15
N ARG A 185 -3.22 8.78 -10.01
CA ARG A 185 -3.98 7.53 -10.19
C ARG A 185 -3.18 6.35 -9.69
N LEU A 186 -3.73 5.62 -8.74
CA LEU A 186 -3.18 4.34 -8.26
C LEU A 186 -3.92 3.21 -8.98
N TYR A 187 -3.18 2.28 -9.59
CA TYR A 187 -3.75 1.17 -10.35
C TYR A 187 -3.66 -0.15 -9.61
N SER A 188 -2.49 -0.48 -9.07
CA SER A 188 -2.26 -1.74 -8.39
C SER A 188 -1.15 -1.63 -7.34
N LEU A 189 -1.24 -2.50 -6.34
CA LEU A 189 -0.24 -2.72 -5.31
C LEU A 189 0.05 -4.22 -5.27
N THR A 190 1.27 -4.61 -5.60
CA THR A 190 1.67 -6.03 -5.68
C THR A 190 2.74 -6.32 -4.64
N PHE A 191 2.60 -7.45 -3.95
CA PHE A 191 3.50 -7.87 -2.89
C PHE A 191 4.37 -9.02 -3.36
N HIS A 192 5.67 -8.91 -3.12
CA HIS A 192 6.58 -10.05 -3.21
C HIS A 192 7.01 -10.42 -1.79
N TYR A 193 6.60 -11.60 -1.36
CA TYR A 193 6.91 -12.13 -0.04
C TYR A 193 7.18 -13.63 -0.13
N LEU A 194 7.95 -14.11 0.83
CA LEU A 194 8.19 -15.53 1.07
C LEU A 194 7.60 -15.89 2.43
N VAL A 195 6.97 -17.05 2.53
CA VAL A 195 6.49 -17.54 3.82
C VAL A 195 7.68 -18.09 4.59
N LEU A 196 7.88 -17.67 5.84
CA LEU A 196 9.11 -18.00 6.59
C LEU A 196 9.32 -19.51 6.77
N GLU A 197 8.24 -20.30 6.87
CA GLU A 197 8.34 -21.76 6.93
C GLU A 197 8.92 -22.38 5.66
N GLU A 198 8.79 -21.72 4.52
CA GLU A 198 9.37 -22.16 3.24
C GLU A 198 10.87 -21.80 3.15
N ILE A 199 11.30 -20.72 3.81
CA ILE A 199 12.70 -20.29 3.87
C ILE A 199 13.48 -21.09 4.92
N GLN A 200 12.91 -21.28 6.11
CA GLN A 200 13.53 -22.03 7.20
C GLN A 200 13.39 -23.55 7.02
N ARG A 201 12.49 -24.00 6.14
CA ARG A 201 12.65 -25.31 5.49
C ARG A 201 13.56 -25.16 4.28
N GLY A 202 14.84 -24.90 4.52
CA GLY A 202 15.79 -25.86 3.96
C GLY A 202 15.32 -27.20 4.50
N ARG A 203 14.54 -27.97 3.71
CA ARG A 203 14.03 -29.25 4.19
C ARG A 203 15.28 -29.97 4.70
N ALA A 204 15.34 -30.30 6.00
CA ALA A 204 15.86 -31.61 6.33
C ALA A 204 14.99 -32.52 5.47
N PHE A 205 15.52 -32.93 4.31
CA PHE A 205 14.83 -33.94 3.53
C PHE A 205 14.71 -35.09 4.53
N ASP A 206 13.48 -35.43 4.87
CA ASP A 206 13.25 -36.73 5.45
C ASP A 206 13.89 -37.74 4.49
N TRP A 207 14.43 -38.83 5.02
CA TRP A 207 15.26 -39.76 4.25
C TRP A 207 14.61 -40.08 2.89
N ASP A 208 15.19 -39.56 1.80
CA ASP A 208 14.62 -39.72 0.48
C ASP A 208 15.06 -41.08 -0.08
N ASN A 209 14.10 -41.95 -0.32
CA ASN A 209 14.36 -43.24 -0.95
C ASN A 209 14.50 -43.13 -2.47
N LEU A 210 14.53 -41.95 -3.07
CA LEU A 210 14.70 -41.70 -4.51
C LEU A 210 13.79 -42.60 -5.38
N GLY A 211 12.59 -42.89 -4.88
CA GLY A 211 11.58 -43.70 -5.56
C GLY A 211 11.83 -45.22 -5.61
N TYR A 212 12.78 -45.78 -4.84
CA TYR A 212 13.06 -47.21 -4.87
C TYR A 212 13.49 -47.78 -3.50
N PRO A 213 12.95 -48.94 -3.06
CA PRO A 213 13.08 -49.41 -1.67
C PRO A 213 14.37 -50.19 -1.35
N HIS A 214 15.27 -50.41 -2.32
CA HIS A 214 16.52 -51.13 -2.12
C HIS A 214 17.75 -50.20 -2.15
N ASP A 215 18.90 -50.75 -1.76
CA ASP A 215 20.20 -50.07 -1.81
C ASP A 215 20.46 -49.47 -3.19
N LYS A 216 20.95 -48.24 -3.20
CA LYS A 216 21.26 -47.49 -4.43
C LYS A 216 22.73 -47.14 -4.47
N ARG A 217 23.22 -47.04 -5.69
CA ARG A 217 24.50 -46.42 -5.97
C ARG A 217 24.26 -44.99 -6.43
N LEU A 218 24.56 -44.02 -5.54
CA LEU A 218 24.57 -42.61 -5.90
C LEU A 218 25.85 -42.30 -6.67
N THR A 219 25.73 -41.75 -7.88
CA THR A 219 26.88 -41.36 -8.70
C THR A 219 27.02 -39.86 -8.85
N GLN A 220 25.90 -39.13 -8.84
CA GLN A 220 25.87 -37.68 -8.99
C GLN A 220 24.75 -37.11 -8.14
N LEU A 221 25.09 -36.08 -7.37
CA LEU A 221 24.16 -35.21 -6.66
C LEU A 221 24.28 -33.81 -7.28
N THR A 222 23.16 -33.17 -7.58
CA THR A 222 23.15 -31.80 -8.11
C THR A 222 22.31 -30.94 -7.19
N LEU A 223 22.95 -29.93 -6.61
CA LEU A 223 22.36 -29.02 -5.64
C LEU A 223 22.42 -27.61 -6.21
N ARG A 224 21.31 -26.89 -6.09
CA ARG A 224 21.27 -25.45 -6.30
C ARG A 224 21.19 -24.80 -4.93
N TYR A 225 22.16 -23.97 -4.60
CA TYR A 225 22.30 -23.35 -3.29
C TYR A 225 22.61 -21.86 -3.45
N ASP A 226 22.38 -21.11 -2.38
CA ASP A 226 22.81 -19.72 -2.20
C ASP A 226 23.42 -19.64 -0.80
N THR A 227 24.71 -19.31 -0.73
CA THR A 227 25.45 -19.20 0.54
C THR A 227 25.41 -17.81 1.14
N GLY A 228 24.88 -16.82 0.42
CA GLY A 228 24.98 -15.41 0.80
C GLY A 228 26.44 -14.94 0.97
N GLY A 229 27.40 -15.60 0.32
CA GLY A 229 28.83 -15.29 0.41
C GLY A 229 29.55 -15.83 1.64
N ASN A 230 28.96 -16.78 2.37
CA ASN A 230 29.58 -17.45 3.51
C ASN A 230 30.02 -18.87 3.13
N ASP A 231 31.07 -19.38 3.75
CA ASP A 231 31.43 -20.79 3.61
C ASP A 231 30.39 -21.65 4.34
N VAL A 232 29.71 -22.53 3.59
CA VAL A 232 28.71 -23.46 4.13
C VAL A 232 29.23 -24.90 3.98
N THR A 233 29.30 -25.63 5.09
CA THR A 233 29.63 -27.05 5.07
C THR A 233 28.37 -27.87 4.81
N LEU A 234 28.39 -28.64 3.71
CA LEU A 234 27.37 -29.62 3.37
C LEU A 234 27.87 -31.03 3.74
N ASN A 235 27.12 -31.72 4.59
CA ASN A 235 27.32 -33.13 4.90
C ASN A 235 26.30 -33.99 4.14
N LEU A 236 26.77 -35.05 3.49
CA LEU A 236 25.96 -36.10 2.88
C LEU A 236 25.93 -37.30 3.82
N ASP A 237 24.78 -37.53 4.44
CA ASP A 237 24.51 -38.74 5.21
C ASP A 237 23.84 -39.79 4.33
N THR A 238 24.10 -41.07 4.60
CA THR A 238 23.50 -42.18 3.84
C THR A 238 22.90 -43.22 4.77
N THR A 239 21.80 -43.85 4.35
CA THR A 239 21.23 -45.06 4.97
C THR A 239 21.34 -46.21 3.99
N SER A 240 21.67 -47.39 4.50
CA SER A 240 21.79 -48.62 3.71
C SER A 240 21.29 -49.83 4.48
N GLY A 241 21.05 -50.93 3.74
CA GLY A 241 20.50 -52.17 4.26
C GLY A 241 18.98 -52.23 4.17
N ILE A 242 18.44 -53.44 4.33
CA ILE A 242 17.00 -53.68 4.39
C ILE A 242 16.42 -52.83 5.54
N GLU A 243 15.43 -52.00 5.23
CA GLU A 243 14.81 -51.04 6.18
C GLU A 243 15.74 -49.93 6.70
N GLY A 244 16.90 -49.69 6.06
CA GLY A 244 17.77 -48.57 6.40
C GLY A 244 18.48 -48.71 7.76
N THR A 245 18.75 -49.95 8.19
CA THR A 245 19.32 -50.26 9.52
C THR A 245 20.73 -49.69 9.75
N THR A 246 21.46 -49.31 8.70
CA THR A 246 22.81 -48.78 8.80
C THR A 246 22.86 -47.33 8.36
N VAL A 247 23.08 -46.42 9.30
CA VAL A 247 23.30 -44.99 9.05
C VAL A 247 24.81 -44.71 8.98
N THR A 248 25.25 -44.07 7.91
CA THR A 248 26.61 -43.50 7.79
C THR A 248 26.47 -41.98 7.73
N LEU A 249 26.86 -41.33 8.83
CA LEU A 249 26.93 -39.87 8.90
C LEU A 249 28.20 -39.38 8.21
N GLU A 250 28.13 -38.20 7.61
CA GLU A 250 29.24 -37.53 6.93
C GLU A 250 29.94 -38.46 5.92
N ALA A 251 29.14 -39.28 5.20
CA ALA A 251 29.66 -40.17 4.17
C ALA A 251 30.42 -39.38 3.09
N GLN A 252 30.06 -38.12 2.90
CA GLN A 252 30.87 -37.13 2.18
C GLN A 252 30.62 -35.72 2.74
N THR A 253 31.66 -34.88 2.76
CA THR A 253 31.55 -33.47 3.16
C THR A 253 32.04 -32.57 2.04
N PHE A 254 31.34 -31.47 1.82
CA PHE A 254 31.68 -30.45 0.83
C PHE A 254 31.66 -29.07 1.48
N THR A 255 32.61 -28.22 1.10
CA THR A 255 32.54 -26.79 1.40
C THR A 255 31.96 -26.09 0.19
N LEU A 256 30.83 -25.41 0.38
CA LEU A 256 30.18 -24.57 -0.60
C LEU A 256 30.61 -23.13 -0.32
N ASN A 257 31.15 -22.45 -1.32
CA ASN A 257 31.57 -21.05 -1.24
C ASN A 257 30.61 -20.20 -2.08
#